data_AF-A0A1B6G9T8-F1
#
_entry.id   AF-A0A1B6G9T8-F1
#
_cell.length_a   1.000
_cell.length_b   1.000
_cell.length_c   1.000
_cell.angle_alpha   90.00
_cell.angle_beta   90.00
_cell.angle_gamma   90.00
#
_symmetry.space_group_name_H-M   'P 1'
#
loop_
_entity.id
_entity.type
_entity.pdbx_description
1 polymer ?
#
loop_
_entity_poly.entity_id
_entity_poly.type
_entity_poly.pdbx_seq_one_letter_code
_entity_poly.pdbx_strand_id
1 'polypeptide(L)'
;SFWQILKACSPTFCTFDDYNWDGSYQFAAQQCFTQKLTPLIVQASRVFHVGDCGGMHNDKAGCDADKSVQLARDFVESVHPFLFPKSLTMLFTNFEQLPAKKGWGG
;
A
#
# COMPACT_ATOMS: atom_id res chain seq x y z
N SER A 1 14.14 15.98 0.68
CA SER A 1 13.09 15.22 -0.05
C SER A 1 12.56 14.10 0.83
N PHE A 2 11.42 13.50 0.47
CA PHE A 2 10.81 12.39 1.23
C PHE A 2 11.81 11.24 1.52
N TRP A 3 12.60 10.86 0.52
CA TRP A 3 13.62 9.83 0.66
C TRP A 3 14.65 10.12 1.76
N GLN A 4 15.05 11.38 1.94
CA GLN A 4 16.00 11.74 3.00
C GLN A 4 15.39 11.62 4.40
N ILE A 5 14.08 11.90 4.54
CA ILE A 5 13.36 11.71 5.79
C ILE A 5 13.33 10.22 6.14
N LEU A 6 12.94 9.38 5.19
CA LEU A 6 12.90 7.93 5.40
C LEU A 6 14.29 7.37 5.77
N LYS A 7 15.35 7.78 5.07
CA LYS A 7 16.72 7.37 5.40
C LYS A 7 17.18 7.84 6.77
N ALA A 8 16.84 9.06 7.18
CA ALA A 8 17.18 9.55 8.52
C ALA A 8 16.49 8.72 9.62
N CYS A 9 15.33 8.14 9.31
CA CYS A 9 14.58 7.23 10.17
C CYS A 9 14.97 5.75 10.02
N SER A 10 16.06 5.44 9.31
CA SER A 10 16.52 4.05 9.17
C SER A 10 16.78 3.36 10.51
N PRO A 11 17.27 4.02 11.59
CA PRO A 11 17.42 3.33 12.88
C PRO A 11 16.08 2.82 13.40
N THR A 12 15.02 3.64 13.39
CA THR A 12 13.67 3.25 13.81
C THR A 12 13.10 2.13 12.94
N PHE A 13 13.32 2.19 11.63
CA PHE A 13 12.88 1.16 10.69
C PHE A 13 13.61 -0.17 10.90
N CYS A 14 14.93 -0.14 11.05
CA CYS A 14 15.78 -1.34 11.10
C CYS A 14 15.74 -2.06 12.45
N THR A 15 15.35 -1.40 13.54
CA THR A 15 15.27 -2.00 14.87
C THR A 15 13.86 -2.33 15.33
N PHE A 16 12.84 -2.02 14.52
CA PHE A 16 11.47 -2.45 14.82
C PHE A 16 11.35 -3.95 14.57
N ASP A 17 10.72 -4.64 15.53
CA ASP A 17 10.58 -6.10 15.53
C ASP A 17 9.45 -6.54 14.59
N ASP A 18 9.67 -6.37 13.29
CA ASP A 18 8.76 -6.76 12.21
C ASP A 18 9.53 -7.02 10.89
N TYR A 19 9.50 -8.26 10.42
CA TYR A 19 10.10 -8.65 9.14
C TYR A 19 9.41 -8.03 7.92
N ASN A 20 8.17 -7.53 8.07
CA ASN A 20 7.42 -6.91 7.00
C ASN A 20 7.88 -5.45 6.83
N TRP A 21 8.44 -5.14 5.65
CA TRP A 21 8.97 -3.81 5.37
C TRP A 21 7.91 -2.70 5.43
N ASP A 22 6.67 -3.00 5.08
CA ASP A 22 5.55 -2.05 5.12
C ASP A 22 5.07 -1.80 6.55
N GLY A 23 5.11 -2.81 7.41
CA GLY A 23 4.92 -2.68 8.86
C GLY A 23 5.98 -1.79 9.50
N SER A 24 7.26 -2.08 9.24
CA SER A 24 8.40 -1.27 9.70
C SER A 24 8.39 0.16 9.14
N TYR A 25 7.96 0.33 7.89
CA TYR A 25 7.78 1.65 7.28
C TYR A 25 6.66 2.44 7.96
N GLN A 26 5.50 1.83 8.18
CA GLN A 26 4.37 2.47 8.88
C GLN A 26 4.79 2.90 10.28
N PHE A 27 5.50 2.05 11.02
CA PHE A 27 6.02 2.37 12.35
C PHE A 27 6.99 3.56 12.31
N ALA A 28 7.99 3.53 11.42
CA ALA A 28 8.94 4.63 11.26
C ALA A 28 8.25 5.95 10.86
N ALA A 29 7.26 5.87 9.96
CA ALA A 29 6.48 7.03 9.52
C ALA A 29 5.66 7.67 10.65
N GLN A 30 5.25 6.90 11.65
CA GLN A 30 4.49 7.41 12.80
C GLN A 30 5.36 7.87 13.96
N GLN A 31 6.50 7.20 14.19
CA GLN A 31 7.34 7.43 15.38
C GLN A 31 8.51 8.38 15.13
N CYS A 32 8.99 8.50 13.87
CA CYS A 32 10.18 9.27 13.55
C CYS A 32 9.92 10.47 12.63
N PHE A 33 8.92 10.42 11.74
CA PHE A 33 8.68 11.54 10.82
C PHE A 33 8.12 12.75 11.58
N THR A 34 8.66 13.93 11.30
CA THR A 34 8.19 15.19 11.91
C THR A 34 6.75 15.53 11.50
N GLN A 35 6.35 15.11 10.30
CA GLN A 35 5.00 15.29 9.78
C GLN A 35 4.38 13.93 9.46
N LYS A 36 3.09 13.80 9.76
CA LYS A 36 2.32 12.59 9.47
C LYS A 36 2.32 12.30 7.96
N LEU A 37 2.65 11.06 7.61
CA LEU A 37 2.53 10.58 6.23
C LEU A 37 1.07 10.72 5.75
N THR A 38 0.85 11.58 4.77
CA THR A 38 -0.48 11.87 4.20
C THR A 38 -0.43 11.57 2.71
N PRO A 39 -0.68 10.31 2.28
CA PRO A 39 -0.62 9.94 0.88
C PRO A 39 -1.83 10.53 0.13
N LEU A 40 -1.58 11.01 -1.10
CA LEU A 40 -2.65 11.29 -2.04
C LEU A 40 -3.06 9.98 -2.70
N ILE A 41 -4.25 9.50 -2.36
CA ILE A 41 -4.85 8.30 -2.97
C ILE A 41 -5.91 8.69 -3.98
N VAL A 42 -6.13 7.81 -4.94
CA VAL A 42 -7.10 8.04 -6.02
C VAL A 42 -8.21 6.99 -5.93
N GLN A 43 -9.48 7.42 -5.98
CA GLN A 43 -10.62 6.54 -5.64
C GLN A 43 -10.70 5.24 -6.46
N ALA A 44 -10.57 5.31 -7.79
CA ALA A 44 -10.59 4.14 -8.67
C ALA A 44 -9.19 3.53 -8.82
N SER A 45 -8.79 2.43 -8.16
CA SER A 45 -7.37 1.98 -8.18
C SER A 45 -6.73 1.93 -9.58
N ARG A 46 -5.46 2.34 -9.66
CA ARG A 46 -4.63 2.30 -10.89
C ARG A 46 -3.65 1.12 -10.89
N VAL A 47 -3.59 0.40 -9.77
CA VAL A 47 -2.71 -0.75 -9.55
C VAL A 47 -3.55 -1.88 -8.95
N PHE A 48 -3.41 -3.08 -9.51
CA PHE A 48 -4.10 -4.27 -9.02
C PHE A 48 -3.08 -5.24 -8.45
N HIS A 49 -3.39 -5.81 -7.29
CA HIS A 49 -2.65 -6.94 -6.76
C HIS A 49 -3.16 -8.22 -7.42
N VAL A 50 -2.34 -8.84 -8.28
CA VAL A 50 -2.67 -10.07 -9.02
C VAL A 50 -1.94 -11.31 -8.48
N GLY A 51 -1.26 -11.18 -7.34
CA GLY A 51 -0.58 -12.27 -6.68
C GLY A 51 -1.59 -13.22 -6.03
N ASP A 52 -2.00 -14.25 -6.75
CA ASP A 52 -3.02 -15.21 -6.29
C ASP A 52 -2.44 -16.32 -5.40
N CYS A 53 -1.11 -16.39 -5.30
CA CYS A 53 -0.42 -17.44 -4.56
C CYS A 53 0.67 -16.86 -3.66
N GLY A 54 0.51 -17.02 -2.35
CA GLY A 54 1.53 -16.64 -1.36
C GLY A 54 1.45 -15.20 -0.83
N GLY A 55 0.29 -14.80 -0.31
CA GLY A 55 0.10 -13.58 0.51
C GLY A 55 -0.94 -13.81 1.63
N MET A 56 -0.81 -13.05 2.73
CA MET A 56 -1.33 -13.25 4.09
C MET A 56 -2.69 -14.00 4.23
N HIS A 57 -2.60 -15.34 4.27
CA HIS A 57 -3.60 -16.31 4.71
C HIS A 57 -4.72 -16.76 3.74
N ASN A 58 -4.41 -17.18 2.50
CA ASN A 58 -5.33 -18.07 1.78
C ASN A 58 -4.63 -19.23 1.09
N ASP A 59 -5.38 -20.33 0.99
CA ASP A 59 -4.97 -21.69 0.65
C ASP A 59 -4.07 -21.80 -0.59
N LYS A 60 -3.07 -22.68 -0.49
CA LYS A 60 -2.22 -23.09 -1.63
C LYS A 60 -3.01 -23.79 -2.75
N ALA A 61 -4.27 -24.12 -2.51
CA ALA A 61 -5.13 -24.81 -3.45
C ALA A 61 -5.97 -23.80 -4.24
N GLY A 62 -5.76 -23.74 -5.56
CA GLY A 62 -6.61 -22.95 -6.46
C GLY A 62 -6.06 -21.60 -6.88
N CYS A 63 -4.78 -21.29 -6.59
CA CYS A 63 -4.14 -20.12 -7.17
C CYS A 63 -4.02 -20.27 -8.70
N ASP A 64 -4.51 -19.27 -9.42
CA ASP A 64 -4.38 -19.15 -10.85
C ASP A 64 -4.02 -17.69 -11.18
N ALA A 65 -2.72 -17.43 -11.29
CA ALA A 65 -2.20 -16.11 -11.60
C ALA A 65 -2.73 -15.60 -12.95
N ASP A 66 -2.91 -16.48 -13.93
CA ASP A 66 -3.43 -16.11 -15.25
C ASP A 66 -4.89 -15.67 -15.15
N LYS A 67 -5.70 -16.39 -14.35
CA LYS A 67 -7.08 -15.99 -14.04
C LYS A 67 -7.14 -14.65 -13.32
N SER A 68 -6.28 -14.41 -12.32
CA SER A 68 -6.23 -13.13 -11.60
C SER A 68 -5.83 -11.97 -12.51
N VAL A 69 -4.88 -12.20 -13.43
CA VAL A 69 -4.52 -11.23 -14.46
C VAL A 69 -5.68 -11.00 -15.43
N GLN A 70 -6.38 -12.05 -15.86
CA GLN A 70 -7.52 -11.93 -16.77
C GLN A 70 -8.64 -11.11 -16.15
N LEU A 71 -8.99 -11.35 -14.87
CA LEU A 71 -9.99 -10.56 -14.15
C LEU A 71 -9.60 -9.08 -14.08
N ALA A 72 -8.33 -8.78 -13.82
CA ALA A 72 -7.85 -7.40 -13.84
C ALA A 72 -7.98 -6.75 -15.23
N ARG A 73 -7.68 -7.50 -16.30
CA ARG A 73 -7.83 -7.02 -17.69
C ARG A 73 -9.30 -6.76 -18.03
N ASP A 74 -10.17 -7.72 -17.74
CA ASP A 74 -11.62 -7.60 -18.02
C ASP A 74 -12.22 -6.41 -17.27
N PHE A 75 -11.80 -6.18 -16.02
CA PHE A 75 -12.22 -5.01 -15.26
C PHE A 75 -11.76 -3.71 -15.92
N VAL A 76 -10.48 -3.60 -16.29
CA VAL A 76 -9.93 -2.40 -16.94
C VAL A 76 -10.65 -2.12 -18.26
N GLU A 77 -10.94 -3.15 -19.05
CA GLU A 77 -11.68 -3.03 -20.30
C GLU A 77 -13.12 -2.55 -20.07
N SER A 78 -13.79 -3.08 -19.04
CA SER A 78 -15.15 -2.69 -18.68
C SER A 78 -15.29 -1.22 -18.28
N VAL A 79 -14.21 -0.61 -17.78
CA VAL A 79 -14.17 0.81 -17.37
C VAL A 79 -13.40 1.70 -18.33
N HIS A 80 -12.99 1.18 -19.50
CA HIS A 80 -12.17 1.90 -20.48
C HIS A 80 -12.67 3.33 -20.79
N PRO A 81 -13.98 3.60 -20.96
CA PRO A 81 -14.48 4.96 -21.22
C PRO A 81 -14.20 5.98 -20.12
N PHE A 82 -13.90 5.54 -18.89
CA PHE A 82 -13.64 6.38 -17.72
C PHE A 82 -12.14 6.53 -17.40
N LEU A 83 -11.27 5.87 -18.16
CA LEU A 83 -9.82 6.01 -18.02
C LEU A 83 -9.34 7.37 -18.55
N PHE A 84 -8.15 7.79 -18.12
CA PHE A 84 -7.50 9.05 -18.55
C PHE A 84 -8.34 10.32 -18.34
N PRO A 85 -8.84 10.59 -17.12
CA PRO A 85 -9.56 11.81 -16.84
C PRO A 85 -8.67 13.04 -17.08
N LYS A 86 -9.23 14.10 -17.66
CA LYS A 86 -8.51 15.36 -17.93
C LYS A 86 -8.09 16.10 -16.66
N SER A 87 -8.80 15.87 -15.56
CA SER A 87 -8.54 16.47 -14.26
C SER A 87 -8.92 15.53 -13.12
N LEU A 88 -8.32 15.75 -11.96
CA LEU A 88 -8.66 15.09 -10.71
C LEU A 88 -9.16 16.15 -9.72
N THR A 89 -10.15 15.80 -8.91
CA THR A 89 -10.69 16.66 -7.85
C THR A 89 -10.49 16.00 -6.50
N MET A 90 -10.13 16.79 -5.50
CA MET A 90 -10.07 16.34 -4.11
C MET A 90 -11.48 16.03 -3.60
N LEU A 91 -11.74 14.77 -3.27
CA LEU A 91 -13.05 14.34 -2.77
C LEU A 91 -13.16 14.44 -1.25
N PHE A 92 -12.09 14.09 -0.54
CA PHE A 92 -12.02 14.16 0.92
C PHE A 92 -10.57 14.26 1.38
N THR A 93 -10.39 14.70 2.62
CA THR A 93 -9.13 14.66 3.35
C THR A 93 -9.36 13.88 4.64
N ASN A 94 -8.64 12.78 4.83
CA ASN A 94 -8.65 12.06 6.09
C ASN A 94 -7.27 12.20 6.75
N PHE A 95 -7.24 12.80 7.93
CA PHE A 95 -6.02 13.03 8.71
C PHE A 95 -5.88 12.07 9.90
N GLU A 96 -6.85 11.18 10.10
CA GLU A 96 -6.80 10.20 11.18
C GLU A 96 -5.82 9.09 10.81
N GLN A 97 -4.76 8.99 11.61
CA GLN A 97 -3.85 7.87 11.57
C GLN A 97 -4.12 7.00 12.79
N LEU A 98 -4.40 5.73 12.53
CA LEU A 98 -4.51 4.74 13.60
C LEU A 98 -3.17 4.61 14.34
N PRO A 99 -3.19 4.29 15.65
CA PRO A 99 -1.97 4.03 16.41
C PRO A 99 -1.11 2.94 15.75
N ALA A 100 0.20 3.02 16.00
CA ALA A 100 1.14 2.00 15.55
C ALA A 100 0.73 0.63 16.12
N LYS A 101 0.64 -0.38 15.25
CA LYS A 101 0.42 -1.75 15.68
C LYS A 101 1.71 -2.35 16.22
N LYS A 102 1.59 -3.34 17.11
CA LYS A 102 2.72 -4.17 17.50
C LYS A 102 3.22 -4.95 16.27
N GLY A 103 4.54 -5.04 16.11
CA GLY A 103 5.17 -5.78 15.03
C GLY A 103 4.94 -7.29 15.13
N TRP A 104 5.15 -7.98 14.02
CA TRP A 104 4.96 -9.43 13.90
C TRP A 104 6.18 -10.27 14.32
N GLY A 105 7.28 -9.63 14.76
CA GLY A 105 8.55 -10.30 15.01
C GLY A 105 9.29 -10.66 13.73
N GLY A 106 10.26 -11.58 13.83
CA GLY A 106 10.94 -12.23 12.68
C GLY A 106 12.43 -11.96 12.60
#